data_AF-A0A9P8JGH5-F1
#
_entry.id   AF-A0A9P8JGH5-F1
#
_cell.length_a   1.000
_cell.length_b   1.000
_cell.length_c   1.000
_cell.angle_alpha   90.00
_cell.angle_beta   90.00
_cell.angle_gamma   90.00
#
_symmetry.space_group_name_H-M   'P 1'
#
loop_
_entity.id
_entity.type
_entity.pdbx_description
1 polymer ?
#
loop_
_entity_poly.entity_id
_entity_poly.type
_entity_poly.pdbx_seq_one_letter_code
_entity_poly.pdbx_strand_id
1 'polypeptide(L)'
;LRRCGVKGEKICFIMDESNVLDSGFLERMNTLLANGEVPGLFEGDEFASLMTACKEAAQGKGQLLDSQEELYKWFTQQIVQNLHVVFTMNPPTEGLSSKAATSPALFNRCVLNWFGDWSDQALFQVGYELTQSVDLDRSSYVSPDSIPVAYRQLQLPASHRDAVVNSMVHVHHSMHKFNARLLRQQNKTTYLTPRHFLDFLSQFVKLYNEKRDDLEEQQRHLNIGLDKLHETTVQVSDMSKSLTEKNVELQTKDAEANEKLQRMIADQREAETRRAASLEVQNALVEQERIVAERREVVLHDLAQAEPAVIEAQKSVSNIKKQ
;
A
#
# COMPACT_ATOMS: atom_id res chain seq x y z
N LEU A 1 36.84 11.04 -42.47
CA LEU A 1 37.06 11.46 -43.88
C LEU A 1 37.22 10.28 -44.84
N ARG A 2 38.20 9.36 -44.69
CA ARG A 2 38.36 8.20 -45.59
C ARG A 2 37.07 7.37 -45.79
N ARG A 3 36.31 7.12 -44.72
CA ARG A 3 35.02 6.42 -44.80
C ARG A 3 34.00 7.12 -45.71
N CYS A 4 33.84 8.43 -45.58
CA CYS A 4 32.94 9.23 -46.42
C CYS A 4 33.47 9.38 -47.85
N GLY A 5 34.75 9.75 -47.99
CA GLY A 5 35.33 10.14 -49.27
C GLY A 5 35.77 8.98 -50.17
N VAL A 6 36.24 7.87 -49.60
CA VAL A 6 36.66 6.68 -50.37
C VAL A 6 35.53 5.66 -50.44
N LYS A 7 34.97 5.27 -49.28
CA LYS A 7 33.94 4.21 -49.23
C LYS A 7 32.53 4.72 -49.57
N GLY A 8 32.32 6.04 -49.64
CA GLY A 8 31.00 6.63 -49.88
C GLY A 8 30.02 6.43 -48.73
N GLU A 9 30.51 6.18 -47.51
CA GLU A 9 29.65 5.95 -46.36
C GLU A 9 29.04 7.26 -45.85
N LYS A 10 27.71 7.26 -45.67
CA LYS A 10 26.97 8.40 -45.10
C LYS A 10 27.16 8.43 -43.59
N ILE A 11 27.81 9.48 -43.09
CA ILE A 11 28.17 9.61 -41.67
C ILE A 11 27.58 10.90 -41.11
N CYS A 12 26.89 10.78 -39.99
CA CYS A 12 26.55 11.90 -39.12
C CYS A 12 27.58 11.97 -37.99
N PHE A 13 28.37 13.04 -37.98
CA PHE A 13 29.35 13.32 -36.94
C PHE A 13 28.75 14.32 -35.96
N ILE A 14 28.27 13.81 -34.82
CA ILE A 14 27.70 14.62 -33.74
C ILE A 14 28.83 14.95 -32.77
N MET A 15 28.93 16.23 -32.42
CA MET A 15 29.99 16.75 -31.59
C MET A 15 29.43 17.69 -30.54
N ASP A 16 29.68 17.36 -29.28
CA ASP A 16 29.26 18.17 -28.15
C ASP A 16 30.33 19.21 -27.80
N GLU A 17 29.90 20.31 -27.19
CA GLU A 17 30.80 21.36 -26.70
C GLU A 17 31.86 20.81 -25.74
N SER A 18 31.53 19.76 -24.99
CA SER A 18 32.48 19.09 -24.09
C SER A 18 33.60 18.35 -24.82
N ASN A 19 33.42 18.00 -26.09
CA ASN A 19 34.45 17.37 -26.92
C ASN A 19 35.45 18.38 -27.50
N VAL A 20 35.16 19.68 -27.42
CA VAL A 20 36.04 20.75 -27.89
C VAL A 20 37.07 21.07 -26.82
N LEU A 21 38.06 20.18 -26.69
CA LEU A 21 39.11 20.26 -25.68
C LEU A 21 40.25 21.24 -26.06
N ASP A 22 40.43 21.51 -27.35
CA ASP A 22 41.54 22.32 -27.87
C ASP A 22 41.07 23.31 -28.95
N SER A 23 41.65 24.51 -28.98
CA SER A 23 41.35 25.55 -29.97
C SER A 23 41.75 25.12 -31.39
N GLY A 24 42.83 24.35 -31.54
CA GLY A 24 43.26 23.81 -32.83
C GLY A 24 42.24 22.83 -33.43
N PHE A 25 41.39 22.22 -32.62
CA PHE A 25 40.34 21.34 -33.12
C PHE A 25 39.20 22.11 -33.80
N LEU A 26 38.79 23.27 -33.26
CA LEU A 26 37.82 24.14 -33.92
C LEU A 26 38.35 24.70 -35.24
N GLU A 27 39.64 25.00 -35.33
CA GLU A 27 40.27 25.45 -36.57
C GLU A 27 40.24 24.36 -37.66
N ARG A 28 40.52 23.11 -37.29
CA ARG A 28 40.35 21.95 -38.18
C ARG A 28 38.90 21.75 -38.61
N MET A 29 37.93 22.02 -37.74
CA MET A 29 36.52 21.96 -38.12
C MET A 29 36.10 23.13 -39.01
N ASN A 30 36.61 24.33 -38.77
CA ASN A 30 36.34 25.50 -39.59
C ASN A 30 36.85 25.29 -41.03
N THR A 31 38.05 24.74 -41.18
CA THR A 31 38.61 24.36 -42.49
C THR A 31 37.81 23.22 -43.14
N LEU A 32 37.45 22.18 -42.38
CA LEU A 32 36.63 21.08 -42.88
C LEU A 32 35.25 21.55 -43.39
N LEU A 33 34.58 22.45 -42.67
CA LEU A 33 33.27 22.97 -43.05
C LEU A 33 33.35 23.95 -44.23
N ALA A 34 34.43 24.73 -44.31
CA ALA A 34 34.61 25.70 -45.38
C ALA A 34 34.99 25.04 -46.72
N ASN A 35 35.95 24.10 -46.67
CA ASN A 35 36.61 23.56 -47.85
C ASN A 35 36.31 22.07 -48.10
N GLY A 36 35.69 21.37 -47.16
CA GLY A 36 35.50 19.90 -47.24
C GLY A 36 36.78 19.11 -46.96
N GLU A 37 37.83 19.78 -46.47
CA GLU A 37 39.13 19.20 -46.18
C GLU A 37 39.82 19.87 -44.99
N VAL A 38 40.84 19.20 -44.45
CA VAL A 38 41.70 19.75 -43.41
C VAL A 38 43.14 19.75 -43.94
N PRO A 39 43.74 20.93 -44.18
CA PRO A 39 45.11 21.02 -44.66
C PRO A 39 46.09 20.32 -43.71
N GLY A 40 47.07 19.60 -44.28
CA GLY A 40 48.08 18.85 -43.51
C GLY A 40 47.56 17.61 -42.77
N LEU A 41 46.28 17.24 -42.95
CA LEU A 41 45.74 16.03 -42.32
C LEU A 41 46.21 14.74 -43.00
N PHE A 42 46.46 14.78 -44.30
CA PHE A 42 47.01 13.66 -45.07
C PHE A 42 48.31 14.08 -45.74
N GLU A 43 49.43 13.53 -45.27
CA GLU A 43 50.77 13.86 -45.76
C GLU A 43 51.58 12.59 -46.06
N GLY A 44 52.61 12.71 -46.90
CA GLY A 44 53.54 11.63 -47.21
C GLY A 44 52.86 10.34 -47.69
N ASP A 45 53.19 9.23 -47.04
CA ASP A 45 52.67 7.90 -47.37
C ASP A 45 51.16 7.79 -47.20
N GLU A 46 50.56 8.55 -46.28
CA GLU A 46 49.10 8.54 -46.08
C GLU A 46 48.37 9.17 -47.27
N PHE A 47 48.95 10.22 -47.86
CA PHE A 47 48.39 10.86 -49.05
C PHE A 47 48.48 9.95 -50.27
N ALA A 48 49.62 9.28 -50.47
CA ALA A 48 49.78 8.31 -51.55
C ALA A 48 48.77 7.14 -51.42
N SER A 49 48.62 6.60 -50.22
CA SER A 49 47.62 5.56 -49.91
C SER A 49 46.18 6.04 -50.18
N LEU A 50 45.86 7.29 -49.82
CA LEU A 50 44.56 7.89 -50.08
C LEU A 50 44.28 8.01 -51.58
N MET A 51 45.25 8.48 -52.36
CA MET A 51 45.06 8.67 -53.81
C MET A 51 44.80 7.35 -54.55
N THR A 52 45.52 6.29 -54.18
CA THR A 52 45.27 4.94 -54.73
C THR A 52 43.85 4.49 -54.41
N ALA A 53 43.42 4.63 -53.15
CA ALA A 53 42.09 4.22 -52.73
C ALA A 53 40.97 5.06 -53.39
N CYS A 54 41.19 6.37 -53.58
CA CYS A 54 40.27 7.24 -54.31
C CYS A 54 40.17 6.85 -55.79
N LYS A 55 41.28 6.46 -56.42
CA LYS A 55 41.29 6.02 -57.82
C LYS A 55 40.47 4.74 -58.00
N GLU A 56 40.67 3.76 -57.13
CA GLU A 56 39.88 2.52 -57.13
C GLU A 56 38.39 2.81 -56.91
N ALA A 57 38.06 3.69 -55.95
CA ALA A 57 36.68 4.07 -55.66
C ALA A 57 36.01 4.85 -56.80
N ALA A 58 36.74 5.75 -57.47
CA ALA A 58 36.24 6.51 -58.62
C ALA A 58 36.00 5.60 -59.83
N GLN A 59 36.92 4.67 -60.11
CA GLN A 59 36.76 3.66 -61.15
C GLN A 59 35.56 2.75 -60.87
N GLY A 60 35.35 2.36 -59.61
CA GLY A 60 34.15 1.61 -59.20
C GLY A 60 32.84 2.35 -59.44
N LYS A 61 32.87 3.68 -59.52
CA LYS A 61 31.72 4.53 -59.89
C LYS A 61 31.69 4.93 -61.37
N GLY A 62 32.56 4.36 -62.20
CA GLY A 62 32.64 4.63 -63.65
C GLY A 62 33.27 5.97 -64.02
N GLN A 63 33.99 6.62 -63.10
CA GLN A 63 34.74 7.85 -63.37
C GLN A 63 36.23 7.54 -63.54
N LEU A 64 36.77 7.91 -64.70
CA LEU A 64 38.19 7.81 -65.01
C LEU A 64 38.85 9.15 -64.68
N LEU A 65 39.55 9.19 -63.57
CA LEU A 65 40.30 10.36 -63.10
C LEU A 65 41.78 9.99 -63.08
N ASP A 66 42.60 10.73 -63.82
CA ASP A 66 44.01 10.39 -64.05
C ASP A 66 44.98 11.34 -63.36
N SER A 67 44.58 12.58 -63.08
CA SER A 67 45.39 13.51 -62.30
C SER A 67 45.11 13.41 -60.81
N GLN A 68 46.16 13.61 -60.00
CA GLN A 68 46.03 13.67 -58.53
C GLN A 68 45.10 14.80 -58.09
N GLU A 69 45.10 15.93 -58.81
CA GLU A 69 44.24 17.07 -58.52
C GLU A 69 42.74 16.73 -58.75
N GLU A 70 42.42 16.02 -59.83
CA GLU A 70 41.06 15.56 -60.11
C GLU A 70 40.58 14.53 -59.09
N LEU A 71 41.43 13.57 -58.71
CA LEU A 71 41.12 12.58 -57.67
C LEU A 71 40.86 13.24 -56.32
N TYR A 72 41.65 14.24 -55.98
CA TYR A 72 41.50 14.96 -54.72
C TYR A 72 40.24 15.84 -54.71
N LYS A 73 39.93 16.54 -55.82
CA LYS A 73 38.66 17.26 -55.99
C LYS A 73 37.46 16.31 -55.86
N TRP A 74 37.53 15.13 -56.47
CA TRP A 74 36.50 14.11 -56.36
C TRP A 74 36.32 13.63 -54.91
N PHE A 75 37.42 13.36 -54.21
CA PHE A 75 37.40 12.96 -52.80
C PHE A 75 36.72 14.01 -51.91
N THR A 76 37.06 15.29 -52.09
CA THR A 76 36.44 16.41 -51.36
C THR A 76 34.95 16.51 -51.66
N GLN A 77 34.52 16.33 -52.91
CA GLN A 77 33.09 16.28 -53.26
C GLN A 77 32.37 15.12 -52.57
N GLN A 78 32.99 13.94 -52.50
CA GLN A 78 32.42 12.80 -51.79
C GLN A 78 32.31 13.05 -50.28
N ILE A 79 33.25 13.79 -49.68
CA ILE A 79 33.16 14.20 -48.27
C ILE A 79 31.95 15.13 -48.08
N VAL A 80 31.84 16.20 -48.87
CA VAL A 80 30.76 17.18 -48.72
C VAL A 80 29.37 16.56 -48.89
N GLN A 81 29.24 15.53 -49.73
CA GLN A 81 27.97 14.82 -49.93
C GLN A 81 27.62 13.84 -48.82
N ASN A 82 28.61 13.21 -48.19
CA ASN A 82 28.38 12.08 -47.28
C ASN A 82 28.64 12.39 -45.80
N LEU A 83 29.30 13.50 -45.49
CA LEU A 83 29.59 13.91 -44.12
C LEU A 83 28.62 15.01 -43.68
N HIS A 84 27.78 14.69 -42.70
CA HIS A 84 26.97 15.67 -41.99
C HIS A 84 27.57 15.91 -40.62
N VAL A 85 27.90 17.16 -40.30
CA VAL A 85 28.44 17.53 -38.98
C VAL A 85 27.35 18.25 -38.19
N VAL A 86 27.11 17.80 -36.97
CA VAL A 86 26.13 18.38 -36.04
C VAL A 86 26.85 18.83 -34.78
N PHE A 87 26.77 20.13 -34.50
CA PHE A 87 27.31 20.72 -33.28
C PHE A 87 26.20 20.85 -32.25
N THR A 88 26.37 20.27 -31.07
CA THR A 88 25.50 20.51 -29.91
C THR A 88 26.26 21.41 -28.94
N MET A 89 25.76 22.63 -28.76
CA MET A 89 26.37 23.62 -27.88
C MET A 89 25.29 24.29 -27.05
N ASN A 90 25.58 24.59 -25.79
CA ASN A 90 24.70 25.41 -24.98
C ASN A 90 24.96 26.88 -25.32
N PRO A 91 23.91 27.72 -25.38
CA PRO A 91 24.11 29.14 -25.63
C PRO A 91 24.90 29.75 -24.44
N PRO A 92 26.09 30.33 -24.68
CA PRO A 92 26.85 30.97 -23.61
C PRO A 92 26.10 32.17 -23.02
N THR A 93 26.22 32.35 -21.71
CA THR A 93 25.59 33.44 -20.94
C THR A 93 26.06 34.84 -21.36
N GLU A 94 27.26 34.96 -21.93
CA GLU A 94 27.84 36.20 -22.46
C GLU A 94 27.64 36.35 -23.98
N GLY A 95 26.86 35.45 -24.58
CA GLY A 95 26.65 35.39 -26.03
C GLY A 95 27.73 34.58 -26.75
N LEU A 96 27.39 34.09 -27.94
CA LEU A 96 28.24 33.19 -28.73
C LEU A 96 29.58 33.82 -29.15
N SER A 97 29.74 35.13 -28.97
CA SER A 97 30.75 35.97 -29.60
C SER A 97 32.19 35.48 -29.42
N SER A 98 32.63 34.98 -28.26
CA SER A 98 34.06 34.69 -28.05
C SER A 98 34.55 33.43 -28.77
N LYS A 99 33.75 32.34 -28.79
CA LYS A 99 34.08 31.09 -29.51
C LYS A 99 33.55 31.06 -30.94
N ALA A 100 32.42 31.73 -31.19
CA ALA A 100 31.84 31.86 -32.53
C ALA A 100 32.66 32.76 -33.45
N ALA A 101 33.21 33.86 -32.92
CA ALA A 101 34.03 34.78 -33.71
C ALA A 101 35.30 34.11 -34.24
N THR A 102 35.78 33.06 -33.57
CA THR A 102 36.97 32.31 -33.98
C THR A 102 36.69 31.31 -35.11
N SER A 103 35.44 31.05 -35.47
CA SER A 103 35.09 30.01 -36.47
C SER A 103 33.88 30.39 -37.33
N PRO A 104 34.07 31.26 -38.34
CA PRO A 104 32.99 31.75 -39.21
C PRO A 104 32.27 30.66 -40.01
N ALA A 105 32.93 29.55 -40.36
CA ALA A 105 32.31 28.47 -41.13
C ALA A 105 31.20 27.77 -40.34
N LEU A 106 31.26 27.76 -39.01
CA LEU A 106 30.18 27.19 -38.18
C LEU A 106 28.85 27.91 -38.41
N PHE A 107 28.87 29.23 -38.63
CA PHE A 107 27.64 30.01 -38.85
C PHE A 107 27.26 30.12 -40.32
N ASN A 108 28.25 30.17 -41.20
CA ASN A 108 28.00 30.37 -42.63
C ASN A 108 27.71 29.07 -43.39
N ARG A 109 28.13 27.90 -42.86
CA ARG A 109 27.98 26.60 -43.53
C ARG A 109 27.06 25.62 -42.81
N CYS A 110 26.74 25.85 -41.54
CA CYS A 110 25.76 25.04 -40.82
C CYS A 110 24.42 25.77 -40.70
N VAL A 111 23.34 24.99 -40.59
CA VAL A 111 22.02 25.53 -40.27
C VAL A 111 21.92 25.67 -38.75
N LEU A 112 21.77 26.90 -38.27
CA LEU A 112 21.52 27.15 -36.86
C LEU A 112 20.08 26.76 -36.52
N ASN A 113 19.91 25.71 -35.74
CA ASN A 113 18.63 25.35 -35.15
C ASN A 113 18.63 25.72 -33.66
N TRP A 114 17.81 26.70 -33.29
CA TRP A 114 17.69 27.14 -31.90
C TRP A 114 16.66 26.29 -31.15
N PHE A 115 17.14 25.38 -30.31
CA PHE A 115 16.27 24.53 -29.49
C PHE A 115 15.60 25.30 -28.34
N GLY A 116 16.31 26.28 -27.77
CA GLY A 116 15.84 27.05 -26.62
C GLY A 116 15.55 26.18 -25.40
N ASP A 117 14.85 26.77 -24.44
CA ASP A 117 14.33 26.06 -23.28
C ASP A 117 13.00 25.38 -23.61
N TRP A 118 12.62 24.40 -22.79
CA TRP A 118 11.32 23.75 -22.94
C TRP A 118 10.18 24.75 -22.72
N SER A 119 9.23 24.74 -23.64
CA SER A 119 8.01 25.55 -23.52
C SER A 119 7.11 25.04 -22.40
N ASP A 120 6.20 25.91 -21.94
CA ASP A 120 5.16 25.55 -20.96
C ASP A 120 4.37 24.30 -21.40
N GLN A 121 4.12 24.19 -22.71
CA GLN A 121 3.44 23.04 -23.32
C GLN A 121 4.28 21.77 -23.24
N ALA A 122 5.57 21.85 -23.56
CA ALA A 122 6.47 20.69 -23.50
C ALA A 122 6.60 20.18 -22.05
N LEU A 123 6.80 21.09 -21.08
CA LEU A 123 6.85 20.74 -19.66
C LEU A 123 5.55 20.09 -19.19
N PHE A 124 4.40 20.63 -19.58
CA PHE A 124 3.09 20.07 -19.23
C PHE A 124 2.90 18.68 -19.86
N GLN A 125 3.18 18.51 -21.15
CA GLN A 125 3.02 17.24 -21.84
C GLN A 125 3.92 16.15 -21.28
N VAL A 126 5.20 16.48 -21.02
CA VAL A 126 6.15 15.54 -20.43
C VAL A 126 5.75 15.19 -19.00
N GLY A 127 5.29 16.17 -18.22
CA GLY A 127 4.74 15.94 -16.88
C GLY A 127 3.52 15.02 -16.91
N TYR A 128 2.62 15.23 -17.86
CA TYR A 128 1.43 14.39 -18.03
C TYR A 128 1.81 12.95 -18.37
N GLU A 129 2.67 12.75 -19.37
CA GLU A 129 3.07 11.42 -19.84
C GLU A 129 3.83 10.63 -18.75
N LEU A 130 4.79 11.27 -18.08
CA LEU A 130 5.59 10.61 -17.04
C LEU A 130 4.81 10.31 -15.77
N THR A 131 3.65 10.94 -15.56
CA THR A 131 2.77 10.69 -14.40
C THR A 131 1.55 9.83 -14.73
N GLN A 132 1.46 9.27 -15.95
CA GLN A 132 0.35 8.38 -16.32
C GLN A 132 0.27 7.10 -15.47
N SER A 133 1.42 6.57 -15.03
CA SER A 133 1.47 5.39 -14.16
C SER A 133 0.93 5.65 -12.76
N VAL A 134 0.77 6.92 -12.38
CA VAL A 134 0.26 7.34 -11.08
C VAL A 134 -1.23 7.63 -11.18
N ASP A 135 -1.99 7.09 -10.23
CA ASP A 135 -3.41 7.41 -10.07
C ASP A 135 -3.56 8.79 -9.43
N LEU A 136 -3.79 9.80 -10.28
CA LEU A 136 -4.02 11.18 -9.90
C LEU A 136 -5.48 11.60 -10.18
N ASP A 137 -6.36 10.66 -10.51
CA ASP A 137 -7.73 11.00 -10.94
C ASP A 137 -8.67 10.95 -9.74
N ARG A 138 -9.08 12.13 -9.26
CA ARG A 138 -10.00 12.25 -8.12
C ARG A 138 -11.32 12.87 -8.56
N SER A 139 -12.38 12.07 -8.55
CA SER A 139 -13.74 12.50 -8.89
C SER A 139 -14.34 13.51 -7.90
N SER A 140 -13.87 13.53 -6.66
CA SER A 140 -14.29 14.48 -5.62
C SER A 140 -13.54 15.81 -5.67
N TYR A 141 -12.57 15.96 -6.57
CA TYR A 141 -11.78 17.19 -6.66
C TYR A 141 -12.57 18.29 -7.37
N VAL A 142 -12.63 19.46 -6.74
CA VAL A 142 -13.16 20.69 -7.33
C VAL A 142 -12.01 21.68 -7.46
N SER A 143 -11.74 22.13 -8.68
CA SER A 143 -10.67 23.10 -8.95
C SER A 143 -11.00 24.45 -8.32
N PRO A 144 -10.12 25.03 -7.47
CA PRO A 144 -10.30 26.39 -6.98
C PRO A 144 -10.26 27.42 -8.11
N ASP A 145 -10.99 28.53 -7.97
CA ASP A 145 -11.02 29.63 -8.95
C ASP A 145 -9.66 30.34 -9.12
N SER A 146 -8.76 30.19 -8.15
CA SER A 146 -7.48 30.91 -8.07
C SER A 146 -6.25 30.05 -8.37
N ILE A 147 -6.37 28.96 -9.15
CA ILE A 147 -5.20 28.13 -9.50
C ILE A 147 -4.20 28.96 -10.34
N PRO A 148 -2.92 29.03 -9.95
CA PRO A 148 -1.89 29.66 -10.78
C PRO A 148 -1.73 28.89 -12.09
N VAL A 149 -2.14 29.50 -13.21
CA VAL A 149 -2.05 28.87 -14.53
C VAL A 149 -0.61 28.98 -15.04
N ALA A 150 0.17 27.90 -14.91
CA ALA A 150 1.50 27.80 -15.48
C ALA A 150 1.46 27.37 -16.95
N TYR A 151 0.49 26.51 -17.30
CA TYR A 151 0.23 26.14 -18.70
C TYR A 151 -0.93 26.96 -19.28
N ARG A 152 -0.65 27.81 -20.27
CA ARG A 152 -1.63 28.79 -20.81
C ARG A 152 -2.85 28.18 -21.48
N GLN A 153 -2.78 26.93 -21.94
CA GLN A 153 -3.90 26.25 -22.62
C GLN A 153 -4.60 25.24 -21.70
N LEU A 154 -4.40 25.35 -20.39
CA LEU A 154 -5.09 24.54 -19.39
C LEU A 154 -6.61 24.75 -19.51
N GLN A 155 -7.35 23.66 -19.71
CA GLN A 155 -8.82 23.70 -19.72
C GLN A 155 -9.33 23.82 -18.28
N LEU A 156 -10.25 24.75 -18.04
CA LEU A 156 -10.89 24.96 -16.74
C LEU A 156 -12.37 24.56 -16.81
N PRO A 157 -12.92 23.87 -15.79
CA PRO A 157 -12.29 23.46 -14.54
C PRO A 157 -11.25 22.35 -14.74
N ALA A 158 -10.08 22.49 -14.10
CA ALA A 158 -8.99 21.54 -14.26
C ALA A 158 -9.29 20.24 -13.49
N SER A 159 -8.98 19.09 -14.10
CA SER A 159 -8.99 17.82 -13.39
C SER A 159 -7.94 17.81 -12.27
N HIS A 160 -8.04 16.88 -11.31
CA HIS A 160 -7.03 16.77 -10.25
C HIS A 160 -5.64 16.52 -10.83
N ARG A 161 -5.54 15.65 -11.84
CA ARG A 161 -4.32 15.38 -12.59
C ARG A 161 -3.77 16.64 -13.26
N ASP A 162 -4.60 17.37 -13.99
CA ASP A 162 -4.16 18.60 -14.67
C ASP A 162 -3.69 19.66 -13.69
N ALA A 163 -4.33 19.79 -12.52
CA ALA A 163 -3.92 20.70 -11.47
C ALA A 163 -2.56 20.31 -10.87
N VAL A 164 -2.31 19.02 -10.64
CA VAL A 164 -1.02 18.50 -10.15
C VAL A 164 0.08 18.74 -11.18
N VAL A 165 -0.15 18.37 -12.45
CA VAL A 165 0.84 18.56 -13.52
C VAL A 165 1.12 20.05 -13.75
N ASN A 166 0.09 20.91 -13.77
CA ASN A 166 0.27 22.35 -13.86
C ASN A 166 1.09 22.90 -12.67
N SER A 167 0.90 22.36 -11.47
CA SER A 167 1.70 22.73 -10.30
C SER A 167 3.18 22.32 -10.44
N MET A 168 3.46 21.16 -11.03
CA MET A 168 4.82 20.73 -11.34
C MET A 168 5.53 21.70 -12.28
N VAL A 169 4.84 22.16 -13.33
CA VAL A 169 5.36 23.18 -14.26
C VAL A 169 5.60 24.50 -13.52
N HIS A 170 4.66 24.91 -12.66
CA HIS A 170 4.81 26.13 -11.86
C HIS A 170 6.04 26.08 -10.93
N VAL A 171 6.29 24.93 -10.29
CA VAL A 171 7.47 24.72 -9.43
C VAL A 171 8.76 24.88 -10.23
N HIS A 172 8.84 24.29 -11.43
CA HIS A 172 10.01 24.43 -12.29
C HIS A 172 10.30 25.90 -12.65
N HIS A 173 9.26 26.66 -13.03
CA HIS A 173 9.39 28.09 -13.31
C HIS A 173 9.77 28.93 -12.10
N SER A 174 9.30 28.56 -10.91
CA SER A 174 9.67 29.24 -9.67
C SER A 174 11.17 29.11 -9.38
N MET A 175 11.80 28.00 -9.75
CA MET A 175 13.23 27.77 -9.59
C MET A 175 14.08 28.64 -10.52
N HIS A 176 13.64 28.90 -11.76
CA HIS A 176 14.30 29.89 -12.61
C HIS A 176 14.31 31.29 -11.96
N LYS A 177 13.18 31.72 -11.40
CA LYS A 177 13.08 33.01 -10.67
C LYS A 177 13.98 33.03 -9.44
N PHE A 178 14.09 31.92 -8.74
CA PHE A 178 14.96 31.78 -7.57
C PHE A 178 16.44 31.86 -7.95
N ASN A 179 16.88 31.13 -8.98
CA ASN A 179 18.26 31.17 -9.47
C ASN A 179 18.68 32.58 -9.91
N ALA A 180 17.77 33.32 -10.57
CA ALA A 180 18.03 34.71 -10.94
C ALA A 180 18.20 35.64 -9.73
N ARG A 181 17.44 35.41 -8.64
CA ARG A 181 17.60 36.15 -7.38
C ARG A 181 18.90 35.77 -6.67
N LEU A 182 19.25 34.49 -6.65
CA LEU A 182 20.47 33.98 -6.03
C LEU A 182 21.73 34.58 -6.69
N LEU A 183 21.74 34.68 -8.02
CA LEU A 183 22.81 35.34 -8.76
C LEU A 183 22.94 36.82 -8.35
N ARG A 184 21.82 37.56 -8.28
CA ARG A 184 21.85 38.99 -7.91
C ARG A 184 22.30 39.23 -6.47
N GLN A 185 21.95 38.35 -5.54
CA GLN A 185 22.19 38.56 -4.11
C GLN A 185 23.50 37.97 -3.62
N GLN A 186 23.89 36.80 -4.12
CA GLN A 186 25.05 36.04 -3.61
C GLN A 186 26.14 35.84 -4.66
N ASN A 187 25.94 36.36 -5.88
CA ASN A 187 26.82 36.12 -7.02
C ASN A 187 27.11 34.63 -7.27
N LYS A 188 26.12 33.77 -6.98
CA LYS A 188 26.20 32.33 -7.20
C LYS A 188 25.36 31.96 -8.42
N THR A 189 26.00 31.34 -9.40
CA THR A 189 25.35 30.80 -10.60
C THR A 189 24.90 29.37 -10.36
N THR A 190 23.62 29.10 -10.61
CA THR A 190 23.05 27.75 -10.62
C THR A 190 22.29 27.55 -11.92
N TYR A 191 22.43 26.37 -12.52
CA TYR A 191 21.80 26.04 -13.79
C TYR A 191 20.59 25.16 -13.54
N LEU A 192 19.48 25.48 -14.20
CA LEU A 192 18.29 24.64 -14.25
C LEU A 192 18.13 24.20 -15.69
N THR A 193 17.94 22.90 -15.89
CA THR A 193 17.85 22.27 -17.21
C THR A 193 16.66 21.29 -17.21
N PRO A 194 16.13 20.91 -18.39
CA PRO A 194 15.05 19.92 -18.46
C PRO A 194 15.37 18.60 -17.76
N ARG A 195 16.66 18.22 -17.65
CA ARG A 195 17.08 17.05 -16.86
C ARG A 195 16.63 17.12 -15.41
N HIS A 196 16.67 18.29 -14.78
CA HIS A 196 16.21 18.48 -13.40
C HIS A 196 14.68 18.34 -13.29
N PHE A 197 13.95 18.74 -14.33
CA PHE A 197 12.50 18.52 -14.37
C PHE A 197 12.15 17.04 -14.49
N LEU A 198 12.86 16.30 -15.35
CA LEU A 198 12.71 14.85 -15.48
C LEU A 198 13.03 14.11 -14.18
N ASP A 199 14.10 14.52 -13.49
CA ASP A 199 14.47 13.95 -12.19
C ASP A 199 13.42 14.25 -11.13
N PHE A 200 12.93 15.49 -11.07
CA PHE A 200 11.82 15.88 -10.19
C PHE A 200 10.58 15.02 -10.41
N LEU A 201 10.16 14.81 -11.67
CA LEU A 201 9.01 13.96 -12.00
C LEU A 201 9.26 12.50 -11.59
N SER A 202 10.44 11.96 -11.89
CA SER A 202 10.81 10.60 -11.52
C SER A 202 10.79 10.39 -10.01
N GLN A 203 11.31 11.37 -9.27
CA GLN A 203 11.31 11.36 -7.81
C GLN A 203 9.89 11.48 -7.24
N PHE A 204 9.04 12.32 -7.82
CA PHE A 204 7.63 12.43 -7.43
C PHE A 204 6.91 11.09 -7.59
N VAL A 205 7.03 10.44 -8.75
CA VAL A 205 6.38 9.14 -9.02
C VAL A 205 6.88 8.08 -8.03
N LYS A 206 8.19 8.03 -7.78
CA LYS A 206 8.78 7.09 -6.81
C LYS A 206 8.22 7.31 -5.40
N LEU A 207 8.25 8.55 -4.93
CA LEU A 207 7.80 8.90 -3.58
C LEU A 207 6.30 8.67 -3.41
N TYR A 208 5.49 8.97 -4.45
CA TYR A 208 4.06 8.74 -4.42
C TYR A 208 3.74 7.27 -4.22
N ASN A 209 4.36 6.39 -5.01
CA ASN A 209 4.12 4.95 -4.89
C ASN A 209 4.58 4.41 -3.53
N GLU A 210 5.78 4.80 -3.07
CA GLU A 210 6.26 4.41 -1.73
C GLU A 210 5.27 4.82 -0.64
N LYS A 211 4.83 6.07 -0.64
CA LYS A 211 3.90 6.57 0.40
C LYS A 211 2.50 5.99 0.27
N ARG A 212 2.05 5.69 -0.95
CA ARG A 212 0.77 5.03 -1.17
C ARG A 212 0.81 3.61 -0.60
N ASP A 213 1.84 2.85 -0.93
CA ASP A 213 2.00 1.47 -0.47
C ASP A 213 2.10 1.42 1.08
N ASP A 214 2.87 2.33 1.70
CA ASP A 214 2.94 2.49 3.16
C ASP A 214 1.56 2.74 3.79
N LEU A 215 0.78 3.65 3.19
CA LEU A 215 -0.55 4.02 3.69
C LEU A 215 -1.58 2.93 3.47
N GLU A 216 -1.53 2.21 2.35
CA GLU A 216 -2.40 1.08 2.06
C GLU A 216 -2.15 -0.08 3.04
N GLU A 217 -0.88 -0.34 3.40
CA GLU A 217 -0.56 -1.34 4.42
C GLU A 217 -1.11 -0.94 5.80
N GLN A 218 -0.92 0.33 6.20
CA GLN A 218 -1.49 0.85 7.45
C GLN A 218 -3.02 0.78 7.46
N GLN A 219 -3.66 1.18 6.35
CA GLN A 219 -5.11 1.10 6.20
C GLN A 219 -5.60 -0.34 6.28
N ARG A 220 -4.92 -1.29 5.64
CA ARG A 220 -5.23 -2.72 5.71
C ARG A 220 -5.13 -3.24 7.13
N HIS A 221 -4.06 -2.89 7.86
CA HIS A 221 -3.90 -3.31 9.25
C HIS A 221 -5.04 -2.76 10.14
N LEU A 222 -5.39 -1.48 9.97
CA LEU A 222 -6.51 -0.87 10.70
C LEU A 222 -7.86 -1.51 10.37
N ASN A 223 -8.15 -1.76 9.09
CA ASN A 223 -9.38 -2.40 8.67
C ASN A 223 -9.51 -3.81 9.26
N ILE A 224 -8.44 -4.62 9.20
CA ILE A 224 -8.42 -5.95 9.82
C ILE A 224 -8.63 -5.86 11.33
N GLY A 225 -8.03 -4.86 11.98
CA GLY A 225 -8.22 -4.61 13.41
C GLY A 225 -9.66 -4.25 13.75
N LEU A 226 -10.27 -3.36 12.97
CA LEU A 226 -11.68 -2.95 13.12
C LEU A 226 -12.63 -4.12 12.90
N ASP A 227 -12.39 -4.95 11.89
CA ASP A 227 -13.21 -6.13 11.61
C ASP A 227 -13.17 -7.11 12.78
N LYS A 228 -11.97 -7.39 13.33
CA LYS A 228 -11.83 -8.25 14.52
C LYS A 228 -12.53 -7.68 15.75
N LEU A 229 -12.45 -6.36 15.97
CA LEU A 229 -13.15 -5.70 17.07
C LEU A 229 -14.67 -5.76 16.88
N HIS A 230 -15.13 -5.61 15.65
CA HIS A 230 -16.54 -5.74 15.30
C HIS A 230 -17.03 -7.18 15.55
N GLU A 231 -16.31 -8.19 15.05
CA GLU A 231 -16.60 -9.61 15.30
C GLU A 231 -16.66 -9.93 16.80
N THR A 232 -15.69 -9.45 17.57
CA THR A 232 -15.66 -9.64 19.03
C THR A 232 -16.85 -8.97 19.71
N THR A 233 -17.23 -7.78 19.26
CA THR A 233 -18.40 -7.07 19.80
C THR A 233 -19.68 -7.85 19.55
N VAL A 234 -19.84 -8.42 18.35
CA VAL A 234 -20.99 -9.28 18.02
C VAL A 234 -20.99 -10.54 18.89
N GLN A 235 -19.85 -11.23 19.02
CA GLN A 235 -19.74 -12.44 19.84
C GLN A 235 -20.05 -12.18 21.32
N VAL A 236 -19.54 -11.08 21.89
CA VAL A 236 -19.82 -10.70 23.29
C VAL A 236 -21.29 -10.36 23.47
N SER A 237 -21.91 -9.68 22.50
CA SER A 237 -23.35 -9.40 22.53
C SER A 237 -24.18 -10.69 22.58
N ASP A 238 -23.85 -11.66 21.73
CA ASP A 238 -24.58 -12.94 21.68
C ASP A 238 -24.33 -13.81 22.92
N MET A 239 -23.09 -13.84 23.43
CA MET A 239 -22.77 -14.53 24.68
C MET A 239 -23.47 -13.89 25.87
N SER A 240 -23.58 -12.55 25.92
CA SER A 240 -24.31 -11.84 26.96
C SER A 240 -25.80 -12.19 26.94
N LYS A 241 -26.43 -12.27 25.75
CA LYS A 241 -27.81 -12.74 25.62
C LYS A 241 -27.98 -14.17 26.15
N SER A 242 -27.13 -15.11 25.73
CA SER A 242 -27.21 -16.50 26.19
C SER A 242 -26.96 -16.64 27.70
N LEU A 243 -26.06 -15.84 28.29
CA LEU A 243 -25.85 -15.79 29.74
C LEU A 243 -27.09 -15.26 30.47
N THR A 244 -27.76 -14.24 29.95
CA THR A 244 -29.00 -13.75 30.57
C THR A 244 -30.11 -14.80 30.53
N GLU A 245 -30.27 -15.52 29.41
CA GLU A 245 -31.25 -16.61 29.30
C GLU A 245 -30.95 -17.75 30.29
N LYS A 246 -29.70 -18.21 30.34
CA LYS A 246 -29.29 -19.29 31.27
C LYS A 246 -29.41 -18.89 32.74
N ASN A 247 -29.14 -17.63 33.09
CA ASN A 247 -29.31 -17.15 34.46
C ASN A 247 -30.79 -17.19 34.90
N VAL A 248 -31.71 -16.83 34.01
CA VAL A 248 -33.15 -16.92 34.28
C VAL A 248 -33.56 -18.38 34.50
N GLU A 249 -33.11 -19.30 33.62
CA GLU A 249 -33.39 -20.72 33.78
C GLU A 249 -32.82 -21.27 35.10
N LEU A 250 -31.57 -20.91 35.44
CA LEU A 250 -30.92 -21.33 36.68
C LEU A 250 -31.68 -20.85 37.92
N GLN A 251 -32.12 -19.58 37.95
CA GLN A 251 -32.95 -19.07 39.04
C GLN A 251 -34.27 -19.82 39.21
N THR A 252 -34.94 -20.18 38.10
CA THR A 252 -36.17 -20.99 38.17
C THR A 252 -35.90 -22.38 38.73
N LYS A 253 -34.81 -23.03 38.28
CA LYS A 253 -34.42 -24.36 38.75
C LYS A 253 -33.97 -24.36 40.21
N ASP A 254 -33.24 -23.33 40.64
CA ASP A 254 -32.86 -23.16 42.05
C ASP A 254 -34.08 -22.92 42.94
N ALA A 255 -35.07 -22.15 42.47
CA ALA A 255 -36.33 -21.96 43.19
C ALA A 255 -37.11 -23.28 43.30
N GLU A 256 -37.25 -24.03 42.21
CA GLU A 256 -37.87 -25.37 42.20
C GLU A 256 -37.14 -26.36 43.13
N ALA A 257 -35.80 -26.35 43.12
CA ALA A 257 -34.98 -27.21 43.96
C ALA A 257 -35.12 -26.85 45.45
N ASN A 258 -35.09 -25.56 45.78
CA ASN A 258 -35.30 -25.08 47.15
C ASN A 258 -36.70 -25.40 47.66
N GLU A 259 -37.74 -25.28 46.83
CA GLU A 259 -39.10 -25.65 47.21
C GLU A 259 -39.19 -27.15 47.52
N LYS A 260 -38.63 -28.01 46.65
CA LYS A 260 -38.57 -29.45 46.90
C LYS A 260 -37.80 -29.80 48.17
N LEU A 261 -36.70 -29.10 48.44
CA LEU A 261 -35.92 -29.30 49.66
C LEU A 261 -36.74 -28.92 50.91
N GLN A 262 -37.48 -27.80 50.87
CA GLN A 262 -38.36 -27.40 51.96
C GLN A 262 -39.48 -28.41 52.21
N ARG A 263 -40.12 -28.92 51.14
CA ARG A 263 -41.13 -29.98 51.25
C ARG A 263 -40.55 -31.23 51.88
N MET A 264 -39.37 -31.67 51.43
CA MET A 264 -38.68 -32.83 51.99
C MET A 264 -38.38 -32.66 53.49
N ILE A 265 -37.95 -31.48 53.92
CA ILE A 265 -37.71 -31.18 55.34
C ILE A 265 -39.03 -31.20 56.14
N ALA A 266 -40.12 -30.67 55.57
CA ALA A 266 -41.43 -30.71 56.19
C ALA A 266 -41.95 -32.15 56.33
N ASP A 267 -41.86 -32.95 55.27
CA ASP A 267 -42.23 -34.36 55.25
C ASP A 267 -41.39 -35.16 56.27
N GLN A 268 -40.09 -34.87 56.38
CA GLN A 268 -39.22 -35.50 57.37
C GLN A 268 -39.66 -35.16 58.81
N ARG A 269 -39.97 -33.89 59.10
CA ARG A 269 -40.48 -33.47 60.42
C ARG A 269 -41.83 -34.11 60.74
N GLU A 270 -42.73 -34.19 59.76
CA GLU A 270 -44.03 -34.86 59.94
C GLU A 270 -43.84 -36.36 60.18
N ALA A 271 -42.93 -37.01 59.46
CA ALA A 271 -42.60 -38.41 59.69
C ALA A 271 -41.98 -38.65 61.08
N GLU A 272 -41.12 -37.76 61.56
CA GLU A 272 -40.55 -37.83 62.92
C GLU A 272 -41.60 -37.63 64.01
N THR A 273 -42.49 -36.63 63.87
CA THR A 273 -43.59 -36.42 64.82
C THR A 273 -44.58 -37.59 64.85
N ARG A 274 -44.93 -38.16 63.69
CA ARG A 274 -45.74 -39.38 63.62
C ARG A 274 -45.04 -40.57 64.28
N ARG A 275 -43.72 -40.73 64.09
CA ARG A 275 -42.94 -41.76 64.79
C ARG A 275 -42.97 -41.55 66.30
N ALA A 276 -42.77 -40.32 66.78
CA ALA A 276 -42.82 -40.00 68.20
C ALA A 276 -44.22 -40.27 68.81
N ALA A 277 -45.29 -39.82 68.15
CA ALA A 277 -46.66 -40.10 68.58
C ALA A 277 -46.98 -41.61 68.57
N SER A 278 -46.48 -42.35 67.58
CA SER A 278 -46.64 -43.81 67.55
C SER A 278 -45.93 -44.48 68.73
N LEU A 279 -44.76 -43.98 69.13
CA LEU A 279 -44.04 -44.45 70.33
C LEU A 279 -44.81 -44.14 71.62
N GLU A 280 -45.41 -42.95 71.73
CA GLU A 280 -46.25 -42.60 72.89
C GLU A 280 -47.49 -43.48 73.00
N VAL A 281 -48.19 -43.72 71.88
CA VAL A 281 -49.33 -44.64 71.84
C VAL A 281 -48.90 -46.06 72.21
N GLN A 282 -47.74 -46.52 71.74
CA GLN A 282 -47.21 -47.83 72.10
C GLN A 282 -46.92 -47.94 73.61
N ASN A 283 -46.33 -46.90 74.22
CA ASN A 283 -46.09 -46.86 75.66
C ASN A 283 -47.40 -46.81 76.47
N ALA A 284 -48.38 -46.04 76.02
CA ALA A 284 -49.70 -45.97 76.65
C ALA A 284 -50.44 -47.33 76.57
N LEU A 285 -50.30 -48.05 75.46
CA LEU A 285 -50.85 -49.38 75.29
C LEU A 285 -50.24 -50.38 76.29
N VAL A 286 -48.92 -50.33 76.49
CA VAL A 286 -48.23 -51.18 77.49
C VAL A 286 -48.75 -50.90 78.91
N GLU A 287 -48.92 -49.64 79.29
CA GLU A 287 -49.47 -49.30 80.61
C GLU A 287 -50.94 -49.72 80.74
N GLN A 288 -51.72 -49.58 79.68
CA GLN A 288 -53.12 -50.02 79.67
C GLN A 288 -53.22 -51.55 79.76
N GLU A 289 -52.35 -52.30 79.09
CA GLU A 289 -52.23 -53.76 79.23
C GLU A 289 -51.85 -54.16 80.66
N ARG A 290 -50.94 -53.42 81.32
CA ARG A 290 -50.58 -53.62 82.73
C ARG A 290 -51.78 -53.44 83.66
N ILE A 291 -52.55 -52.36 83.48
CA ILE A 291 -53.76 -52.08 84.28
C ILE A 291 -54.84 -53.14 84.04
N VAL A 292 -55.02 -53.60 82.80
CA VAL A 292 -55.96 -54.67 82.47
C VAL A 292 -55.52 -55.99 83.12
N ALA A 293 -54.22 -56.28 83.16
CA ALA A 293 -53.68 -57.46 83.83
C ALA A 293 -53.92 -57.41 85.36
N GLU A 294 -53.63 -56.28 86.02
CA GLU A 294 -53.93 -56.08 87.45
C GLU A 294 -55.43 -56.24 87.74
N ARG A 295 -56.30 -55.60 86.95
CA ARG A 295 -57.76 -55.76 87.10
C ARG A 295 -58.21 -57.20 86.88
N ARG A 296 -57.58 -57.92 85.96
CA ARG A 296 -57.86 -59.33 85.71
C ARG A 296 -57.50 -60.18 86.94
N GLU A 297 -56.40 -59.91 87.62
CA GLU A 297 -56.04 -60.61 88.87
C GLU A 297 -57.05 -60.35 89.98
N VAL A 298 -57.50 -59.10 90.17
CA VAL A 298 -58.54 -58.77 91.16
C VAL A 298 -59.84 -59.51 90.87
N VAL A 299 -60.29 -59.53 89.61
CA VAL A 299 -61.49 -60.26 89.19
C VAL A 299 -61.35 -61.77 89.41
N LEU A 300 -60.16 -62.34 89.16
CA LEU A 300 -59.89 -63.76 89.43
C LEU A 300 -59.86 -64.07 90.93
N HIS A 301 -59.35 -63.16 91.75
CA HIS A 301 -59.38 -63.29 93.20
C HIS A 301 -60.81 -63.22 93.76
N ASP A 302 -61.63 -62.27 93.29
CA ASP A 302 -63.05 -62.17 93.67
C ASP A 302 -63.84 -63.41 93.22
N LEU A 303 -63.51 -63.96 92.04
CA LEU A 303 -64.07 -65.23 91.57
C LEU A 303 -63.69 -66.39 92.52
N ALA A 304 -62.43 -66.45 92.97
CA ALA A 304 -61.95 -67.49 93.88
C ALA A 304 -62.56 -67.39 95.29
N GLN A 305 -62.97 -66.20 95.75
CA GLN A 305 -63.72 -66.04 96.99
C GLN A 305 -65.21 -66.42 96.84
N ALA A 306 -65.80 -66.18 95.67
CA ALA A 306 -67.19 -66.57 95.39
C ALA A 306 -67.34 -68.08 95.11
N GLU A 307 -66.33 -68.72 94.52
CA GLU A 307 -66.30 -70.15 94.17
C GLU A 307 -66.69 -71.09 95.33
N PRO A 308 -66.13 -70.98 96.55
CA PRO A 308 -66.52 -71.86 97.65
C PRO A 308 -67.98 -71.68 98.07
N ALA A 309 -68.51 -70.45 98.04
CA ALA A 309 -69.92 -70.18 98.34
C ALA A 309 -70.86 -70.78 97.27
N VAL A 310 -70.46 -70.76 96.00
CA VAL A 310 -71.22 -71.41 94.92
C VAL A 310 -71.14 -72.93 95.03
N ILE A 311 -69.98 -73.51 95.33
CA ILE A 311 -69.79 -74.96 95.49
C ILE A 311 -70.55 -75.49 96.72
N GLU A 312 -70.61 -74.72 97.82
CA GLU A 312 -71.40 -75.03 99.01
C GLU A 312 -72.91 -74.96 98.76
N ALA A 313 -73.37 -73.97 97.99
CA ALA A 313 -74.74 -73.91 97.50
C ALA A 313 -75.08 -75.08 96.56
N GLN A 314 -74.16 -75.49 95.68
CA GLN A 314 -74.34 -76.63 94.77
C GLN A 314 -74.43 -77.96 95.54
N LYS A 315 -73.59 -78.17 96.56
CA LYS A 315 -73.64 -79.34 97.46
C LYS A 315 -74.91 -79.41 98.32
N SER A 316 -75.44 -78.26 98.73
CA SER A 316 -76.69 -78.18 99.49
C SER A 316 -77.93 -78.50 98.65
N VAL A 317 -77.88 -78.24 97.34
CA VAL A 317 -78.95 -78.60 96.40
C VAL A 317 -78.89 -80.07 95.96
N SER A 318 -77.70 -80.71 95.95
CA SER A 318 -77.57 -82.12 95.55
C SER A 318 -78.01 -83.15 96.61
N ASN A 319 -78.19 -82.75 97.87
CA ASN A 319 -78.58 -83.64 98.98
C ASN A 319 -80.08 -83.59 99.35
N ILE A 320 -80.93 -82.99 98.50
CA ILE A 320 -82.38 -82.98 98.69
C ILE A 320 -83.00 -84.22 98.01
N LYS A 321 -83.45 -85.19 98.82
CA LYS A 321 -84.32 -86.29 98.35
C LYS A 321 -85.72 -85.74 98.02
N LYS A 322 -86.17 -86.02 96.79
CA LYS A 322 -87.55 -85.88 96.32
C LYS A 322 -88.45 -86.95 96.98
N GLN A 323 -89.69 -86.55 97.29
CA GLN A 323 -90.84 -87.46 97.46
C GLN A 323 -91.02 -88.34 96.23
#